data_AF-A0A173KXX2-F1
#
_entry.id   AF-A0A173KXX2-F1
#
_cell.length_a   1.000
_cell.length_b   1.000
_cell.length_c   1.000
_cell.angle_alpha   90.00
_cell.angle_beta   90.00
_cell.angle_gamma   90.00
#
_symmetry.space_group_name_H-M   'P 1'
#
loop_
_entity.id
_entity.type
_entity.pdbx_description
1 polymer ?
#
loop_
_entity_poly.entity_id
_entity_poly.type
_entity_poly.pdbx_seq_one_letter_code
_entity_poly.pdbx_strand_id
1 'polypeptide(L)'
;MGRSENIQLNVRSAFARERVHALTKLTGMTASEVIEDALRGYVPPGIPANTGKLVRRGALLVRPSSGKPVSLESANEALDRSRERDIDD
;
A
#
# COMPACT_ATOMS: atom_id res chain seq x y z
N MET A 1 8.07 36.82 5.43
CA MET A 1 6.88 36.09 4.93
C MET A 1 7.28 35.36 3.66
N GLY A 2 7.43 34.04 3.72
CA GLY A 2 7.77 33.22 2.56
C GLY A 2 6.61 33.17 1.58
N ARG A 3 6.88 33.39 0.29
CA ARG A 3 5.88 33.29 -0.78
C ARG A 3 5.34 31.86 -0.80
N SER A 4 4.02 31.71 -0.75
CA SER A 4 3.35 30.45 -1.08
C SER A 4 3.69 30.12 -2.53
N GLU A 5 4.62 29.19 -2.75
CA GLU A 5 4.84 28.64 -4.07
C GLU A 5 3.57 27.87 -4.46
N ASN A 6 2.76 28.49 -5.32
CA ASN A 6 1.63 27.83 -5.98
C ASN A 6 2.16 26.81 -6.99
N ILE A 7 2.69 25.69 -6.48
CA ILE A 7 3.10 24.56 -7.30
C ILE A 7 1.83 23.95 -7.89
N GLN A 8 1.67 24.09 -9.20
CA GLN A 8 0.58 23.43 -9.92
C GLN A 8 0.84 21.93 -9.94
N LEU A 9 -0.02 21.16 -9.26
CA LEU A 9 0.09 19.71 -9.21
C LEU A 9 -0.25 19.11 -10.59
N ASN A 10 0.76 18.69 -11.34
CA ASN A 10 0.58 18.05 -12.64
C ASN A 10 0.61 16.52 -12.52
N VAL A 11 -0.57 15.91 -12.46
CA VAL A 11 -0.72 14.45 -12.50
C VAL A 11 -0.45 13.95 -13.92
N ARG A 12 0.71 13.30 -14.15
CA ARG A 12 1.11 12.82 -15.48
C ARG A 12 0.49 11.49 -15.91
N SER A 13 0.06 10.66 -14.95
CA SER A 13 -0.53 9.35 -15.23
C SER A 13 -2.01 9.49 -15.64
N ALA A 14 -2.38 8.96 -16.81
CA ALA A 14 -3.76 8.94 -17.28
C ALA A 14 -4.68 8.15 -16.35
N PHE A 15 -4.20 7.01 -15.84
CA PHE A 15 -4.93 6.20 -14.85
C PHE A 15 -5.19 6.96 -13.55
N ALA A 16 -4.21 7.72 -13.06
CA ALA A 16 -4.36 8.50 -11.84
C ALA A 16 -5.42 9.60 -12.02
N ARG A 17 -5.48 10.25 -13.19
CA ARG A 17 -6.51 11.27 -13.50
C ARG A 17 -7.91 10.68 -13.49
N GLU A 18 -8.09 9.53 -14.15
CA GLU A 18 -9.38 8.85 -14.20
C GLU A 18 -9.86 8.46 -12.79
N ARG A 19 -8.95 7.92 -11.98
CA ARG A 19 -9.27 7.50 -10.61
C ARG A 19 -9.61 8.65 -9.68
N VAL A 20 -8.87 9.77 -9.76
CA VAL A 20 -9.21 10.99 -9.01
C VAL A 20 -10.58 11.50 -9.42
N HIS A 21 -10.89 11.56 -10.72
CA HIS A 21 -12.19 12.02 -11.21
C HIS A 21 -13.36 11.10 -10.79
N ALA A 22 -13.13 9.80 -10.69
CA ALA A 22 -14.12 8.87 -10.15
C ALA A 22 -14.37 9.13 -8.65
N LEU A 23 -13.29 9.38 -7.90
CA LEU A 23 -13.37 9.66 -6.46
C LEU A 23 -14.05 11.00 -6.17
N THR A 24 -13.74 12.07 -6.91
CA THR A 24 -14.40 13.38 -6.74
C THR A 24 -15.91 13.30 -6.97
N LYS A 25 -16.35 12.49 -7.94
CA LYS A 25 -17.79 12.25 -8.19
C LYS A 25 -18.48 11.51 -7.05
N LEU A 26 -17.77 10.63 -6.35
CA LEU A 26 -18.32 9.82 -5.26
C LEU A 26 -18.34 10.57 -3.92
N THR A 27 -17.29 11.34 -3.64
CA THR A 27 -17.13 12.02 -2.34
C THR A 27 -17.59 13.46 -2.33
N GLY A 28 -17.75 14.08 -3.50
CA GLY A 28 -18.04 15.51 -3.63
C GLY A 28 -16.84 16.43 -3.35
N MET A 29 -15.66 15.85 -3.08
CA MET A 29 -14.42 16.58 -2.85
C MET A 29 -13.86 17.13 -4.16
N THR A 30 -13.04 18.19 -4.06
CA THR A 30 -12.24 18.69 -5.18
C THR A 30 -11.08 17.72 -5.49
N ALA A 31 -10.57 17.77 -6.72
CA ALA A 31 -9.46 16.90 -7.13
C ALA A 31 -8.21 17.10 -6.26
N SER A 32 -7.96 18.32 -5.79
CA SER A 32 -6.84 18.62 -4.90
C SER A 32 -7.00 17.96 -3.54
N GLU A 33 -8.19 18.04 -2.94
CA GLU A 33 -8.48 17.42 -1.63
C GLU A 33 -8.34 15.90 -1.68
N VAL A 34 -8.83 15.26 -2.75
CA VAL A 34 -8.68 13.80 -2.95
C VAL A 34 -7.21 13.41 -3.01
N ILE A 35 -6.37 14.22 -3.67
CA ILE A 35 -4.95 13.92 -3.80
C ILE A 35 -4.21 14.20 -2.49
N GLU A 36 -4.53 15.28 -1.79
CA GLU A 36 -3.94 15.60 -0.49
C GLU A 36 -4.26 14.52 0.55
N ASP A 37 -5.50 14.04 0.58
CA ASP A 37 -5.91 12.95 1.47
C ASP A 37 -5.17 11.64 1.14
N ALA A 38 -5.07 11.31 -0.15
CA ALA A 38 -4.31 10.15 -0.62
C ALA A 38 -2.81 10.26 -0.25
N LEU A 39 -2.22 11.46 -0.33
CA LEU A 39 -0.83 11.71 0.04
C LEU A 39 -0.62 11.68 1.57
N ARG A 40 -1.61 12.09 2.36
CA ARG A 40 -1.55 12.04 3.82
C ARG A 40 -1.48 10.59 4.33
N GLY A 41 -2.17 9.67 3.67
CA GLY A 41 -2.11 8.23 3.96
C GLY A 41 -1.00 7.48 3.21
N TYR A 42 -0.26 8.15 2.31
CA TYR A 42 0.74 7.49 1.49
C TYR A 42 2.01 7.20 2.30
N VAL A 43 2.15 5.94 2.71
CA VAL A 43 3.44 5.41 3.16
C VAL A 43 4.21 4.97 1.91
N PRO A 44 5.32 5.65 1.53
CA PRO A 44 6.10 5.22 0.38
C PRO A 44 6.53 3.77 0.59
N PRO A 45 6.39 2.90 -0.43
CA PRO A 45 6.92 1.55 -0.31
C PRO A 45 8.40 1.69 0.03
N GLY A 46 8.80 1.08 1.14
CA GLY A 46 10.21 1.06 1.53
C GLY A 46 11.06 0.57 0.35
N ILE A 47 12.33 0.97 0.31
CA ILE A 47 13.29 0.50 -0.69
C ILE A 47 13.11 -1.02 -0.79
N PRO A 48 12.76 -1.56 -1.99
CA PRO A 48 12.45 -2.97 -2.11
C PRO A 48 13.64 -3.77 -1.60
N ALA A 49 13.45 -4.48 -0.49
CA ALA A 49 14.51 -5.26 0.11
C ALA A 49 14.94 -6.32 -0.89
N ASN A 50 16.25 -6.45 -1.11
CA ASN A 50 16.79 -7.50 -1.97
C ASN A 50 16.30 -8.86 -1.46
N THR A 51 15.45 -9.53 -2.24
CA THR A 51 14.78 -10.78 -1.85
C THR A 51 15.73 -11.98 -1.78
N GLY A 52 17.02 -11.77 -2.05
CA GLY A 52 18.04 -12.83 -2.04
C GLY A 52 17.80 -13.87 -3.13
N LYS A 53 18.39 -15.06 -2.97
CA LYS A 53 18.21 -16.17 -3.93
C LYS A 53 16.83 -16.81 -3.74
N LEU A 54 15.95 -16.62 -4.73
CA LEU A 54 14.66 -17.30 -4.81
C LEU A 54 14.83 -18.73 -5.34
N VAL A 55 14.05 -19.68 -4.83
CA VAL A 55 13.98 -21.06 -5.32
C VAL A 55 12.68 -21.29 -6.07
N ARG A 56 12.75 -22.00 -7.20
CA ARG A 56 11.58 -22.36 -8.00
C ARG A 56 10.82 -23.52 -7.35
N ARG A 57 9.53 -23.32 -7.08
CA ARG A 57 8.58 -24.33 -6.59
C ARG A 57 7.42 -24.39 -7.57
N GLY A 58 7.50 -25.30 -8.53
CA GLY A 58 6.56 -25.37 -9.67
C GLY A 58 6.64 -24.13 -10.56
N ALA A 59 5.49 -23.48 -10.78
CA ALA A 59 5.40 -22.25 -11.57
C ALA A 59 5.80 -20.98 -10.79
N LEU A 60 6.00 -21.06 -9.47
CA LEU A 60 6.26 -19.91 -8.61
C LEU A 60 7.73 -19.84 -8.16
N LEU A 61 8.26 -18.62 -8.02
CA LEU A 61 9.53 -18.36 -7.33
C LEU A 61 9.24 -18.00 -5.87
N VAL A 62 9.83 -18.74 -4.94
CA VAL A 62 9.57 -18.61 -3.51
C VAL A 62 10.87 -18.25 -2.79
N ARG A 63 10.80 -17.31 -1.85
CA ARG A 63 11.92 -17.01 -0.95
C ARG A 63 12.05 -18.17 0.05
N PRO A 64 13.21 -18.86 0.13
CA PRO A 64 13.38 -19.95 1.08
C PRO A 64 13.26 -19.41 2.51
N SER A 65 12.41 -20.04 3.33
CA SER A 65 12.30 -19.70 4.75
C SER A 65 13.56 -20.15 5.49
N SER A 66 14.18 -19.27 6.27
CA SER A 66 15.27 -19.61 7.18
C SER A 66 14.79 -20.05 8.57
N GLY A 67 13.49 -19.99 8.84
CA GLY A 67 12.88 -20.29 10.13
C GLY A 67 12.36 -21.72 10.27
N LYS A 68 11.85 -22.03 11.47
CA LYS A 68 11.14 -23.30 11.73
C LYS A 68 9.92 -23.41 10.81
N PRO A 69 9.63 -24.60 10.26
CA PRO A 69 8.38 -24.82 9.54
C PRO A 69 7.21 -24.62 10.50
N VAL A 70 6.20 -23.88 10.04
CA VAL A 70 4.98 -23.57 10.79
C VAL A 70 3.83 -24.30 10.07
N SER A 71 2.95 -24.96 10.82
CA SER A 71 1.78 -25.62 10.22
C SER A 71 0.79 -24.57 9.70
N LEU A 72 0.04 -24.91 8.65
CA LEU A 72 -1.00 -24.01 8.11
C LEU A 72 -1.99 -23.57 9.20
N GLU A 73 -2.38 -24.51 10.06
CA GLU A 73 -3.27 -24.27 11.20
C GLU A 73 -2.71 -23.19 12.14
N SER A 74 -1.47 -23.36 12.60
CA SER A 74 -0.84 -22.38 13.50
C SER A 74 -0.59 -21.01 12.85
N ALA A 75 -0.43 -20.96 11.52
CA ALA A 75 -0.34 -19.70 10.78
C ALA A 75 -1.70 -18.99 10.72
N ASN A 76 -2.79 -19.73 10.50
CA ASN A 76 -4.14 -19.17 10.50
C ASN A 76 -4.53 -18.66 11.90
N GLU A 77 -4.27 -19.42 12.96
CA GLU A 77 -4.50 -18.98 14.34
C GLU A 77 -3.71 -17.72 14.71
N ALA A 78 -2.51 -17.54 14.16
CA ALA A 78 -1.72 -16.33 14.37
C ALA A 78 -2.33 -15.12 13.64
N LEU A 79 -2.87 -15.32 12.45
CA LEU A 79 -3.56 -14.27 11.68
C LEU A 79 -4.86 -13.84 12.33
N ASP A 80 -5.65 -14.80 12.81
CA ASP A 80 -6.93 -14.49 13.47
C ASP A 80 -6.71 -13.71 14.77
N ARG A 81 -5.73 -14.10 15.59
CA ARG A 81 -5.30 -13.32 16.77
C ARG A 81 -4.75 -11.93 16.44
N SER A 82 -4.18 -11.73 15.25
CA SER A 82 -3.74 -10.39 14.83
C SER A 82 -4.94 -9.52 14.48
N ARG A 83 -5.92 -10.08 13.77
CA ARG A 83 -7.15 -9.35 13.38
C ARG A 83 -7.98 -8.94 14.59
N GLU A 84 -8.08 -9.80 15.60
CA GLU A 84 -8.79 -9.48 16.85
C GLU A 84 -8.13 -8.31 17.59
N ARG A 85 -6.80 -8.25 17.64
CA ARG A 85 -6.08 -7.13 18.27
C ARG A 85 -6.30 -5.79 17.59
N ASP A 86 -6.36 -5.77 16.26
CA ASP A 86 -6.56 -4.53 15.49
C ASP A 86 -8.02 -4.01 15.56
N ILE A 87 -8.95 -4.80 16.10
CA ILE A 87 -10.37 -4.41 16.28
C ILE A 87 -10.59 -3.80 17.67
N ASP A 88 -9.76 -4.15 18.65
CA ASP A 88 -9.88 -3.71 20.05
C ASP A 88 -9.09 -2.41 20.38
N ASP A 89 -8.31 -1.89 19.43
CA ASP A 89 -7.54 -0.62 19.50
C ASP A 89 -8.16 0.48 18.61
#